data_AF-A0A1I5BDW7-F1
#
_entry.id   AF-A0A1I5BDW7-F1
#
_cell.length_a   1.000
_cell.length_b   1.000
_cell.length_c   1.000
_cell.angle_alpha   90.00
_cell.angle_beta   90.00
_cell.angle_gamma   90.00
#
_symmetry.space_group_name_H-M   'P 1'
#
loop_
_entity.id
_entity.type
_entity.pdbx_description
1 polymer ?
#
loop_
_entity_poly.entity_id
_entity_poly.type
_entity_poly.pdbx_seq_one_letter_code
_entity_poly.pdbx_strand_id
1 'polypeptide(L)'
;MPFASMTRSDPKLNAPGTLGQLRRLHAAVRFALPQRHAVTAIMLLVLAVAGINAFEPLVLKWVFDQLTDLQQAGAILTGILLLLAFAVCREAMDGFANWLTWRTRIGLQYALLEATIGKLHRMPLRIQRSEGIGAIMTRLDRSIQGFTSAVALILFSILPSLIFLVLAIAIMLRLEWRLALLVLAFAPLPAAIAAFAGPEQMHRERTLLDRWAKIYSRFNEVLSGIVIVRSFAMEDVEKSRFLGDVAAANQVVIKGVAVDAGYASASNLAVALARLGGLALGAYFVVQGEITVGTVVAFLGYIGGLFGPVQGLSGVYSSLRKASVSLDEIFGILNVQEHLGDSAGAIDLPDVKGEVSFENVHFRYEQPQRPLLDGLTLHAAPGETVAIVGPSGSGKTTLMALLMRFYDPLEGRITIDGLDLRGIKQSSLRRHIGVVLQDPLLFNDSIKANIAYGRPDATDAEIESAARAAHAHDFIMRLPDGYETRVGERGGLLSVGERQRITIARALLKNPPILVLDEATSALDAESEEAVQTAIEQLVAARTTFVIAHRLSTVVNADRIIVLKEGRIVESGRHGELMRQSGYYASLVRRQHRGLIDNDIDPSAIPPAG
;
A
#
# COMPACT_ATOMS: atom_id res chain seq x y z
N MET A 1 3.27 10.24 -16.75
CA MET A 1 4.43 10.78 -15.99
C MET A 1 4.02 12.06 -15.29
N PRO A 2 3.71 11.98 -13.98
CA PRO A 2 4.03 13.08 -13.07
C PRO A 2 4.42 12.52 -11.69
N PHE A 3 5.68 12.10 -11.49
CA PHE A 3 6.12 11.54 -10.19
C PHE A 3 7.54 11.97 -9.77
N ALA A 4 8.15 12.93 -10.48
CA ALA A 4 9.53 13.34 -10.21
C ALA A 4 9.68 14.40 -9.09
N SER A 5 8.60 14.95 -8.54
CA SER A 5 8.69 16.14 -7.65
C SER A 5 8.28 15.93 -6.18
N MET A 6 7.80 14.76 -5.77
CA MET A 6 7.15 14.59 -4.46
C MET A 6 8.00 13.98 -3.35
N THR A 7 9.26 13.67 -3.58
CA THR A 7 10.20 13.25 -2.54
C THR A 7 11.30 14.29 -2.34
N ARG A 8 10.99 15.38 -1.61
CA ARG A 8 12.02 16.00 -0.75
C ARG A 8 12.16 15.16 0.53
N SER A 9 12.46 13.88 0.35
CA SER A 9 13.31 13.16 1.29
C SER A 9 14.72 13.77 1.18
N ASP A 10 15.45 13.79 2.29
CA ASP A 10 16.81 14.29 2.42
C ASP A 10 17.61 14.14 1.10
N PRO A 11 18.14 15.21 0.47
CA PRO A 11 18.75 15.14 -0.87
C PRO A 11 19.91 14.14 -1.00
N LYS A 12 20.39 13.60 0.13
CA LYS A 12 21.37 12.50 0.21
C LYS A 12 20.80 11.10 -0.03
N LEU A 13 19.48 10.88 0.01
CA LEU A 13 18.83 9.59 -0.22
C LEU A 13 18.58 9.29 -1.72
N ASN A 14 18.40 10.35 -2.52
CA ASN A 14 18.02 10.27 -3.94
C ASN A 14 19.20 10.43 -4.91
N ALA A 15 20.45 10.44 -4.44
CA ALA A 15 21.61 10.48 -5.33
C ALA A 15 21.68 9.16 -6.15
N PRO A 16 21.67 9.22 -7.50
CA PRO A 16 21.91 8.05 -8.33
C PRO A 16 23.39 7.70 -8.24
N GLY A 17 23.76 6.94 -7.20
CA GLY A 17 25.13 6.54 -6.92
C GLY A 17 25.19 5.34 -5.98
N THR A 18 26.25 4.55 -6.12
CA THR A 18 26.56 3.32 -5.36
C THR A 18 26.48 3.49 -3.83
N LEU A 19 26.72 4.70 -3.31
CA LEU A 19 26.62 5.05 -1.90
C LEU A 19 25.17 5.03 -1.35
N GLY A 20 24.18 5.40 -2.18
CA GLY A 20 22.76 5.32 -1.81
C GLY A 20 22.31 3.86 -1.70
N GLN A 21 22.75 3.02 -2.63
CA GLN A 21 22.48 1.58 -2.64
C GLN A 21 23.05 0.86 -1.41
N LEU A 22 24.29 1.19 -1.00
CA LEU A 22 24.93 0.60 0.18
C LEU A 22 24.20 0.92 1.49
N ARG A 23 23.74 2.17 1.67
CA ARG A 23 22.93 2.55 2.85
C ARG A 23 21.58 1.83 2.91
N ARG A 24 20.97 1.56 1.75
CA ARG A 24 19.68 0.86 1.62
C ARG A 24 19.82 -0.64 1.93
N LEU A 25 20.87 -1.25 1.41
CA LEU A 25 21.23 -2.63 1.71
C LEU A 25 21.54 -2.79 3.21
N HIS A 26 22.22 -1.80 3.80
CA HIS A 26 22.46 -1.77 5.24
C HIS A 26 21.17 -1.65 6.06
N ALA A 27 20.18 -0.84 5.64
CA ALA A 27 18.88 -0.77 6.31
C ALA A 27 18.09 -2.09 6.22
N ALA A 28 18.09 -2.72 5.04
CA ALA A 28 17.50 -4.04 4.82
C ALA A 28 18.16 -5.13 5.68
N VAL A 29 19.50 -5.14 5.73
CA VAL A 29 20.28 -6.05 6.57
C VAL A 29 19.97 -5.80 8.04
N ARG A 30 19.90 -4.53 8.47
CA ARG A 30 19.54 -4.16 9.85
C ARG A 30 18.16 -4.66 10.24
N PHE A 31 17.19 -4.61 9.32
CA PHE A 31 15.85 -5.14 9.55
C PHE A 31 15.83 -6.67 9.63
N ALA A 32 16.73 -7.35 8.90
CA ALA A 32 16.89 -8.81 8.95
C ALA A 32 17.75 -9.31 10.13
N LEU A 33 18.49 -8.44 10.84
CA LEU A 33 19.34 -8.79 11.99
C LEU A 33 18.64 -9.59 13.10
N PRO A 34 17.36 -9.34 13.46
CA PRO A 34 16.66 -10.15 14.46
C PRO A 34 16.60 -11.64 14.09
N GLN A 35 16.64 -11.96 12.79
CA GLN A 35 16.64 -13.33 12.27
C GLN A 35 18.02 -13.80 11.80
N ARG A 36 19.11 -13.14 12.22
CA ARG A 36 20.49 -13.45 11.79
C ARG A 36 20.86 -14.93 11.93
N HIS A 37 20.43 -15.59 13.00
CA HIS A 37 20.74 -17.00 13.24
C HIS A 37 20.09 -17.92 12.20
N ALA A 38 18.85 -17.62 11.81
CA ALA A 38 18.15 -18.37 10.77
C ALA A 38 18.79 -18.14 9.40
N VAL A 39 19.13 -16.88 9.07
CA VAL A 39 19.81 -16.55 7.80
C VAL A 39 21.18 -17.22 7.73
N THR A 40 21.98 -17.20 8.79
CA THR A 40 23.27 -17.89 8.82
C THR A 40 23.11 -19.40 8.69
N ALA A 41 22.12 -20.01 9.36
CA ALA A 41 21.84 -21.44 9.21
C ALA A 41 21.43 -21.80 7.78
N ILE A 42 20.57 -20.99 7.13
CA ILE A 42 20.22 -21.16 5.71
C ILE A 42 21.47 -21.06 4.84
N MET A 43 22.32 -20.05 5.04
CA MET A 43 23.56 -19.90 4.27
C MET A 43 24.49 -21.10 4.42
N LEU A 44 24.64 -21.65 5.63
CA LEU A 44 25.47 -22.84 5.88
C LEU A 44 24.90 -24.09 5.20
N LEU A 45 23.57 -24.29 5.28
CA LEU A 45 22.90 -25.40 4.61
C LEU A 45 23.05 -25.32 3.09
N VAL A 46 22.83 -24.14 2.53
CA VAL A 46 22.97 -23.87 1.10
C VAL A 46 24.42 -24.07 0.63
N LEU A 47 25.40 -23.64 1.42
CA LEU A 47 26.82 -23.87 1.15
C LEU A 47 27.14 -25.38 1.14
N ALA A 48 26.59 -26.13 2.09
CA ALA A 48 26.79 -27.56 2.17
C ALA A 48 26.12 -28.32 1.00
N VAL A 49 24.90 -27.93 0.62
CA VAL A 49 24.20 -28.47 -0.57
C VAL A 49 25.00 -28.19 -1.85
N ALA A 50 25.46 -26.96 -2.05
CA ALA A 50 26.29 -26.59 -3.19
C ALA A 50 27.59 -27.41 -3.22
N GLY A 51 28.18 -27.68 -2.05
CA GLY A 51 29.30 -28.60 -1.89
C GLY A 51 28.97 -30.02 -2.35
N ILE A 52 27.90 -30.62 -1.82
CA ILE A 52 27.46 -31.98 -2.20
C ILE A 52 27.26 -32.08 -3.71
N ASN A 53 26.56 -31.12 -4.31
CA ASN A 53 26.35 -31.06 -5.77
C ASN A 53 27.67 -30.96 -6.55
N ALA A 54 28.67 -30.24 -6.03
CA ALA A 54 29.99 -30.15 -6.66
C ALA A 54 30.80 -31.44 -6.52
N PHE A 55 30.59 -32.24 -5.47
CA PHE A 55 31.28 -33.53 -5.27
C PHE A 55 30.60 -34.72 -5.96
N GLU A 56 29.30 -34.66 -6.22
CA GLU A 56 28.53 -35.75 -6.85
C GLU A 56 29.15 -36.28 -8.17
N PRO A 57 29.60 -35.44 -9.13
CA PRO A 57 30.25 -35.93 -10.35
C PRO A 57 31.57 -36.66 -10.12
N LEU A 58 32.29 -36.37 -9.02
CA LEU A 58 33.53 -37.08 -8.68
C LEU A 58 33.26 -38.50 -8.18
N VAL A 59 32.18 -38.70 -7.42
CA VAL A 59 31.74 -40.04 -7.02
C VAL A 59 31.32 -40.82 -8.26
N LEU A 60 30.59 -40.18 -9.18
CA LEU A 60 30.23 -40.80 -10.45
C LEU A 60 31.48 -41.19 -11.27
N LYS A 61 32.49 -40.32 -11.36
CA LYS A 61 33.80 -40.67 -11.94
C LYS A 61 34.39 -41.92 -11.29
N TRP A 62 34.43 -41.97 -9.96
CA TRP A 62 34.99 -43.09 -9.23
C TRP A 62 34.26 -44.40 -9.55
N VAL A 63 32.93 -44.41 -9.61
CA VAL A 63 32.16 -45.60 -10.03
C VAL A 63 32.52 -46.04 -11.44
N PHE A 64 32.57 -45.10 -12.38
CA PHE A 64 32.85 -45.42 -13.78
C PHE A 64 34.29 -45.88 -14.03
N ASP A 65 35.25 -45.38 -13.26
CA ASP A 65 36.64 -45.84 -13.34
C ASP A 65 36.76 -47.33 -12.93
N GLN A 66 35.96 -47.79 -11.96
CA GLN A 66 35.96 -49.19 -11.51
C GLN A 66 35.23 -50.18 -12.44
N LEU A 67 34.43 -49.69 -13.41
CA LEU A 67 33.70 -50.56 -14.34
C LEU A 67 34.60 -51.30 -15.34
N THR A 68 35.88 -50.93 -15.42
CA THR A 68 36.85 -51.60 -16.31
C THR A 68 37.36 -52.93 -15.77
N ASP A 69 37.15 -53.25 -14.49
CA ASP A 69 37.65 -54.47 -13.85
C ASP A 69 36.52 -55.23 -13.12
N LEU A 70 36.16 -56.41 -13.64
CA LEU A 70 34.97 -57.19 -13.22
C LEU A 70 35.08 -57.75 -11.78
N GLN A 71 36.27 -57.73 -11.15
CA GLN A 71 36.46 -58.22 -9.78
C GLN A 71 36.05 -57.21 -8.69
N GLN A 72 35.60 -56.00 -9.04
CA GLN A 72 35.39 -54.90 -8.09
C GLN A 72 33.91 -54.56 -7.79
N ALA A 73 33.02 -55.55 -7.84
CA ALA A 73 31.59 -55.36 -7.57
C ALA A 73 31.28 -54.65 -6.23
N GLY A 74 32.10 -54.87 -5.19
CA GLY A 74 31.97 -54.18 -3.90
C GLY A 74 32.25 -52.67 -3.96
N ALA A 75 33.20 -52.24 -4.80
CA ALA A 75 33.51 -50.82 -4.98
C ALA A 75 32.37 -50.09 -5.71
N ILE A 76 31.83 -50.71 -6.76
CA ILE A 76 30.66 -50.18 -7.50
C ILE A 76 29.46 -50.03 -6.55
N LEU A 77 29.17 -51.05 -5.75
CA LEU A 77 28.09 -51.01 -4.75
C LEU A 77 28.31 -49.88 -3.73
N THR A 78 29.53 -49.71 -3.23
CA THR A 78 29.88 -48.63 -2.31
C THR A 78 29.64 -47.25 -2.95
N GLY A 79 29.95 -47.11 -4.23
CA GLY A 79 29.78 -45.84 -4.94
C GLY A 79 28.33 -45.50 -5.21
N ILE A 80 27.52 -46.50 -5.58
CA ILE A 80 26.07 -46.35 -5.70
C ILE A 80 25.45 -45.99 -4.35
N LEU A 81 25.87 -46.64 -3.26
CA LEU A 81 25.42 -46.31 -1.91
C LEU A 81 25.82 -44.88 -1.50
N LEU A 82 27.03 -44.43 -1.87
CA LEU A 82 27.47 -43.05 -1.65
C LEU A 82 26.63 -42.04 -2.46
N LEU A 83 26.33 -42.33 -3.74
CA LEU A 83 25.46 -41.48 -4.55
C LEU A 83 24.04 -41.41 -3.97
N LEU A 84 23.50 -42.54 -3.50
CA LEU A 84 22.22 -42.57 -2.80
C LEU A 84 22.27 -41.76 -1.50
N ALA A 85 23.33 -41.90 -0.72
CA ALA A 85 23.51 -41.13 0.51
C ALA A 85 23.62 -39.63 0.24
N PHE A 86 24.34 -39.22 -0.81
CA PHE A 86 24.42 -37.83 -1.26
C PHE A 86 23.05 -37.31 -1.70
N ALA A 87 22.31 -38.07 -2.52
CA ALA A 87 20.97 -37.69 -2.94
C ALA A 87 20.03 -37.52 -1.74
N VAL A 88 19.97 -38.48 -0.81
CA VAL A 88 19.12 -38.40 0.39
C VAL A 88 19.54 -37.23 1.29
N CYS A 89 20.84 -37.04 1.54
CA CYS A 89 21.33 -35.92 2.34
C CYS A 89 20.99 -34.59 1.67
N ARG A 90 21.20 -34.46 0.36
CA ARG A 90 20.86 -33.25 -0.40
C ARG A 90 19.37 -32.93 -0.29
N GLU A 91 18.49 -33.88 -0.61
CA GLU A 91 17.04 -33.66 -0.55
C GLU A 91 16.57 -33.33 0.88
N ALA A 92 17.14 -33.97 1.91
CA ALA A 92 16.84 -33.64 3.30
C ALA A 92 17.30 -32.21 3.68
N MET A 93 18.51 -31.82 3.26
CA MET A 93 19.05 -30.48 3.50
C MET A 93 18.28 -29.41 2.75
N ASP A 94 17.92 -29.65 1.49
CA ASP A 94 17.09 -28.75 0.68
C ASP A 94 15.69 -28.61 1.28
N GLY A 95 15.07 -29.73 1.70
CA GLY A 95 13.78 -29.71 2.39
C GLY A 95 13.82 -28.89 3.68
N PHE A 96 14.85 -29.08 4.49
CA PHE A 96 15.03 -28.32 5.74
C PHE A 96 15.36 -26.85 5.50
N ALA A 97 16.23 -26.53 4.54
CA ALA A 97 16.57 -25.15 4.15
C ALA A 97 15.33 -24.42 3.62
N ASN A 98 14.52 -25.08 2.80
CA ASN A 98 13.25 -24.58 2.30
C ASN A 98 12.27 -24.28 3.45
N TRP A 99 12.06 -25.23 4.37
CA TRP A 99 11.20 -25.02 5.54
C TRP A 99 11.68 -23.85 6.42
N LEU A 100 12.97 -23.81 6.75
CA LEU A 100 13.54 -22.75 7.58
C LEU A 100 13.40 -21.38 6.92
N THR A 101 13.52 -21.33 5.59
CA THR A 101 13.37 -20.08 4.85
C THR A 101 11.93 -19.63 4.75
N TRP A 102 10.97 -20.52 4.54
CA TRP A 102 9.55 -20.16 4.62
C TRP A 102 9.19 -19.59 5.99
N ARG A 103 9.67 -20.21 7.07
CA ARG A 103 9.51 -19.69 8.43
C ARG A 103 10.11 -18.29 8.61
N THR A 104 11.35 -18.10 8.14
CA THR A 104 12.08 -16.81 8.17
C THR A 104 11.33 -15.75 7.37
N ARG A 105 10.92 -16.08 6.15
CA ARG A 105 10.17 -15.22 5.22
C ARG A 105 8.85 -14.76 5.80
N ILE A 106 8.06 -15.67 6.38
CA ILE A 106 6.78 -15.33 7.01
C ILE A 106 7.00 -14.38 8.20
N GLY A 107 8.00 -14.65 9.04
CA GLY A 107 8.33 -13.76 10.16
C GLY A 107 8.79 -12.37 9.70
N LEU A 108 9.58 -12.29 8.64
CA LEU A 108 10.03 -11.03 8.05
C LEU A 108 8.88 -10.23 7.44
N GLN A 109 7.98 -10.92 6.73
CA GLN A 109 6.74 -10.33 6.19
C GLN A 109 5.84 -9.79 7.30
N TYR A 110 5.66 -10.54 8.39
CA TYR A 110 4.88 -10.10 9.55
C TYR A 110 5.47 -8.83 10.17
N ALA A 111 6.79 -8.81 10.44
CA ALA A 111 7.45 -7.64 11.02
C ALA A 111 7.35 -6.40 10.12
N LEU A 112 7.44 -6.58 8.79
CA LEU A 112 7.25 -5.48 7.84
C LEU A 112 5.81 -4.98 7.83
N LEU A 113 4.82 -5.88 7.85
CA LEU A 113 3.41 -5.52 7.93
C LEU A 113 3.12 -4.74 9.22
N GLU A 114 3.60 -5.24 10.36
CA GLU A 114 3.44 -4.59 11.67
C GLU A 114 4.02 -3.16 11.66
N ALA A 115 5.27 -3.01 11.20
CA ALA A 115 5.92 -1.70 11.12
C ALA A 115 5.20 -0.74 10.15
N THR A 116 4.76 -1.25 9.00
CA THR A 116 4.14 -0.41 7.97
C THR A 116 2.71 -0.03 8.32
N ILE A 117 1.91 -0.93 8.92
CA ILE A 117 0.56 -0.63 9.42
C ILE A 117 0.63 0.40 10.55
N GLY A 118 1.54 0.22 11.51
CA GLY A 118 1.75 1.19 12.58
C GLY A 118 2.07 2.59 12.04
N LYS A 119 2.85 2.66 10.96
CA LYS A 119 3.18 3.91 10.28
C LYS A 119 2.00 4.49 9.49
N LEU A 120 1.24 3.64 8.79
CA LEU A 120 0.11 4.05 7.96
C LEU A 120 -0.96 4.77 8.78
N HIS A 121 -1.27 4.28 9.98
CA HIS A 121 -2.25 4.91 10.88
C HIS A 121 -1.80 6.27 11.43
N ARG A 122 -0.50 6.56 11.44
CA ARG A 122 0.09 7.82 11.92
C ARG A 122 0.54 8.75 10.81
N MET A 123 0.44 8.30 9.56
CA MET A 123 0.88 9.06 8.40
C MET A 123 -0.01 10.31 8.21
N PRO A 124 0.56 11.46 7.82
CA PRO A 124 -0.24 12.66 7.56
C PRO A 124 -1.32 12.41 6.51
N LEU A 125 -2.55 12.89 6.77
CA LEU A 125 -3.71 12.72 5.88
C LEU A 125 -3.48 13.25 4.46
N ARG A 126 -2.58 14.23 4.29
CA ARG A 126 -2.16 14.73 2.97
C ARG A 126 -1.69 13.60 2.06
N ILE A 127 -0.86 12.69 2.57
CA ILE A 127 -0.25 11.62 1.77
C ILE A 127 -1.28 10.53 1.45
N GLN A 128 -2.19 10.24 2.38
CA GLN A 128 -3.28 9.29 2.15
C GLN A 128 -4.28 9.80 1.09
N ARG A 129 -4.57 11.10 1.07
CA ARG A 129 -5.49 11.71 0.10
C ARG A 129 -4.90 11.80 -1.31
N SER A 130 -3.59 11.98 -1.46
CA SER A 130 -2.96 12.11 -2.78
C SER A 130 -2.82 10.80 -3.55
N GLU A 131 -2.60 9.67 -2.85
CA GLU A 131 -2.30 8.39 -3.50
C GLU A 131 -3.50 7.44 -3.58
N GLY A 132 -4.52 7.62 -2.73
CA GLY A 132 -5.66 6.71 -2.64
C GLY A 132 -5.33 5.42 -1.89
N ILE A 133 -6.23 4.98 -1.01
CA ILE A 133 -5.98 3.87 -0.07
C ILE A 133 -5.64 2.56 -0.81
N GLY A 134 -6.33 2.26 -1.92
CA GLY A 134 -6.07 1.04 -2.71
C GLY A 134 -4.69 1.02 -3.37
N ALA A 135 -4.17 2.19 -3.79
CA ALA A 135 -2.83 2.28 -4.34
C ALA A 135 -1.76 2.09 -3.26
N ILE A 136 -1.97 2.66 -2.07
CA ILE A 136 -1.08 2.45 -0.91
C ILE A 136 -1.04 0.97 -0.53
N MET A 137 -2.19 0.30 -0.45
CA MET A 137 -2.28 -1.14 -0.15
C MET A 137 -1.57 -1.99 -1.20
N THR A 138 -1.83 -1.73 -2.49
CA THR A 138 -1.17 -2.46 -3.59
C THR A 138 0.33 -2.23 -3.59
N ARG A 139 0.77 -0.99 -3.34
CA ARG A 139 2.19 -0.64 -3.26
C ARG A 139 2.85 -1.38 -2.10
N LEU A 140 2.23 -1.37 -0.92
CA LEU A 140 2.71 -2.03 0.29
C LEU A 140 2.85 -3.54 0.08
N ASP A 141 1.82 -4.20 -0.45
CA ASP A 141 1.87 -5.63 -0.74
C ASP A 141 2.97 -5.97 -1.75
N ARG A 142 3.00 -5.26 -2.89
CA ARG A 142 4.01 -5.47 -3.94
C ARG A 142 5.43 -5.25 -3.42
N SER A 143 5.60 -4.22 -2.59
CA SER A 143 6.85 -3.86 -1.94
C SER A 143 7.34 -4.98 -1.01
N ILE A 144 6.49 -5.48 -0.11
CA ILE A 144 6.82 -6.56 0.84
C ILE A 144 7.13 -7.86 0.09
N GLN A 145 6.32 -8.20 -0.90
CA GLN A 145 6.56 -9.37 -1.76
C GLN A 145 7.87 -9.22 -2.54
N GLY A 146 8.14 -8.04 -3.09
CA GLY A 146 9.38 -7.76 -3.81
C GLY A 146 10.62 -7.93 -2.93
N PHE A 147 10.58 -7.42 -1.70
CA PHE A 147 11.67 -7.58 -0.73
C PHE A 147 11.89 -9.05 -0.33
N THR A 148 10.82 -9.75 0.06
CA THR A 148 10.93 -11.16 0.46
C THR A 148 11.38 -12.06 -0.68
N SER A 149 10.93 -11.79 -1.91
CA SER A 149 11.35 -12.51 -3.12
C SER A 149 12.81 -12.25 -3.44
N ALA A 150 13.30 -11.03 -3.22
CA ALA A 150 14.71 -10.71 -3.42
C ALA A 150 15.63 -11.48 -2.47
N VAL A 151 15.26 -11.57 -1.19
CA VAL A 151 16.00 -12.35 -0.19
C VAL A 151 16.04 -13.83 -0.60
N ALA A 152 14.90 -14.39 -1.01
CA ALA A 152 14.82 -15.77 -1.48
C ALA A 152 15.68 -16.02 -2.72
N LEU A 153 15.65 -15.11 -3.70
CA LEU A 153 16.46 -15.22 -4.92
C LEU A 153 17.96 -15.25 -4.61
N ILE A 154 18.42 -14.37 -3.71
CA ILE A 154 19.83 -14.32 -3.32
C ILE A 154 20.24 -15.61 -2.61
N LEU A 155 19.46 -16.06 -1.63
CA LEU A 155 19.81 -17.20 -0.78
C LEU A 155 19.71 -18.55 -1.50
N PHE A 156 18.72 -18.75 -2.37
CA PHE A 156 18.46 -20.06 -2.99
C PHE A 156 18.92 -20.20 -4.43
N SER A 157 19.10 -19.09 -5.14
CA SER A 157 19.48 -19.13 -6.55
C SER A 157 20.89 -18.60 -6.73
N ILE A 158 21.12 -17.32 -6.43
CA ILE A 158 22.37 -16.65 -6.80
C ILE A 158 23.56 -17.21 -6.02
N LEU A 159 23.47 -17.23 -4.69
CA LEU A 159 24.58 -17.64 -3.83
C LEU A 159 25.02 -19.10 -4.06
N PRO A 160 24.14 -20.11 -4.00
CA PRO A 160 24.53 -21.50 -4.26
C PRO A 160 25.03 -21.70 -5.70
N SER A 161 24.43 -21.02 -6.68
CA SER A 161 24.89 -21.13 -8.07
C SER A 161 26.31 -20.58 -8.26
N LEU A 162 26.65 -19.45 -7.62
CA LEU A 162 27.99 -18.88 -7.66
C LEU A 162 29.01 -19.78 -6.95
N ILE A 163 28.65 -20.34 -5.80
CA ILE A 163 29.50 -21.29 -5.07
C ILE A 163 29.75 -22.54 -5.92
N PHE A 164 28.69 -23.14 -6.47
CA PHE A 164 28.79 -24.29 -7.35
C PHE A 164 29.65 -23.98 -8.57
N LEU A 165 29.46 -22.82 -9.21
CA LEU A 165 30.25 -22.37 -10.36
C LEU A 165 31.75 -22.33 -10.01
N VAL A 166 32.11 -21.70 -8.89
CA VAL A 166 33.51 -21.59 -8.45
C VAL A 166 34.11 -22.97 -8.15
N LEU A 167 33.38 -23.82 -7.41
CA LEU A 167 33.83 -25.18 -7.07
C LEU A 167 33.97 -26.06 -8.32
N ALA A 168 32.97 -26.05 -9.21
CA ALA A 168 32.98 -26.83 -10.45
C ALA A 168 34.16 -26.44 -11.35
N ILE A 169 34.40 -25.13 -11.56
CA ILE A 169 35.54 -24.65 -12.35
C ILE A 169 36.87 -25.10 -11.72
N ALA A 170 37.03 -24.95 -10.40
CA ALA A 170 38.24 -25.35 -9.70
C ALA A 170 38.50 -26.87 -9.80
N ILE A 171 37.44 -27.69 -9.66
CA ILE A 171 37.53 -29.15 -9.77
C ILE A 171 37.84 -29.56 -11.22
N MET A 172 37.17 -28.98 -12.22
CA MET A 172 37.41 -29.28 -13.63
C MET A 172 38.85 -28.96 -14.05
N LEU A 173 39.40 -27.81 -13.64
CA LEU A 173 40.79 -27.43 -13.91
C LEU A 173 41.79 -28.38 -13.25
N ARG A 174 41.46 -28.91 -12.07
CA ARG A 174 42.26 -29.92 -11.36
C ARG A 174 42.18 -31.30 -12.01
N LEU A 175 41.02 -31.69 -12.53
CA LEU A 175 40.82 -32.99 -13.18
C LEU A 175 41.55 -33.06 -14.52
N GLU A 176 41.27 -32.11 -15.42
CA GLU A 176 41.98 -32.03 -16.70
C GLU A 176 41.84 -30.63 -17.32
N TRP A 177 42.89 -29.81 -17.21
CA TRP A 177 42.86 -28.40 -17.59
C TRP A 177 42.56 -28.16 -19.07
N ARG A 178 43.01 -29.05 -19.98
CA ARG A 178 42.76 -28.94 -21.43
C ARG A 178 41.27 -29.06 -21.76
N LEU A 179 40.60 -30.02 -21.14
CA LEU A 179 39.16 -30.24 -21.31
C LEU A 179 38.36 -29.12 -20.62
N ALA A 180 38.83 -28.62 -19.48
CA ALA A 180 38.22 -27.50 -18.78
C ALA A 180 38.26 -26.20 -19.59
N LEU A 181 39.40 -25.89 -20.22
CA LEU A 181 39.52 -24.73 -21.10
C LEU A 181 38.57 -24.80 -22.30
N LEU A 182 38.37 -25.99 -22.89
CA LEU A 182 37.40 -26.18 -23.95
C LEU A 182 35.98 -25.82 -23.47
N VAL A 183 35.53 -26.40 -22.36
CA VAL A 183 34.19 -26.14 -21.82
C VAL A 183 34.02 -24.67 -21.43
N LEU A 184 35.03 -24.07 -20.79
CA LEU A 184 35.05 -22.66 -20.41
C LEU A 184 35.02 -21.73 -21.62
N ALA A 185 35.58 -22.13 -22.78
CA ALA A 185 35.50 -21.34 -24.00
C ALA A 185 34.05 -21.23 -24.54
N PHE A 186 33.21 -22.24 -24.29
CA PHE A 186 31.79 -22.21 -24.67
C PHE A 186 30.91 -21.49 -23.62
N ALA A 187 31.34 -21.38 -22.37
CA ALA A 187 30.53 -20.80 -21.29
C ALA A 187 30.04 -19.35 -21.55
N PRO A 188 30.85 -18.43 -22.14
CA PRO A 188 30.40 -17.08 -22.46
C PRO A 188 29.31 -17.01 -23.53
N LEU A 189 29.15 -18.02 -24.39
CA LEU A 189 28.22 -17.96 -25.53
C LEU A 189 26.76 -17.85 -25.07
N PRO A 190 26.23 -18.72 -24.17
CA PRO A 190 24.89 -18.54 -23.61
C PRO A 190 24.68 -17.20 -22.87
N ALA A 191 25.69 -16.73 -22.14
CA ALA A 191 25.62 -15.43 -21.47
C ALA A 191 25.52 -14.27 -22.47
N ALA A 192 26.30 -14.31 -23.56
CA ALA A 192 26.26 -13.31 -24.61
C ALA A 192 24.89 -13.29 -25.30
N ILE A 193 24.36 -14.47 -25.66
CA ILE A 193 23.02 -14.60 -26.26
C ILE A 193 21.96 -14.01 -25.34
N ALA A 194 22.00 -14.34 -24.04
CA ALA A 194 21.08 -13.78 -23.04
C ALA A 194 21.23 -12.26 -22.88
N ALA A 195 22.46 -11.73 -22.96
CA ALA A 195 22.74 -10.30 -22.89
C ALA A 195 22.21 -9.53 -24.11
N PHE A 196 22.28 -10.12 -25.32
CA PHE A 196 21.70 -9.55 -26.53
C PHE A 196 20.17 -9.57 -26.52
N ALA A 197 19.56 -10.66 -26.03
CA ALA A 197 18.10 -10.80 -25.94
C ALA A 197 17.47 -9.89 -24.87
N GLY A 198 18.20 -9.62 -23.78
CA GLY A 198 17.69 -8.95 -22.59
C GLY A 198 17.02 -7.58 -22.81
N PRO A 199 17.63 -6.61 -23.53
CA PRO A 199 17.05 -5.29 -23.76
C PRO A 199 15.71 -5.34 -24.52
N GLU A 200 15.63 -6.15 -25.58
CA GLU A 200 14.42 -6.34 -26.36
C GLU A 200 13.31 -7.01 -25.52
N GLN A 201 13.67 -8.05 -24.75
CA GLN A 201 12.74 -8.73 -23.84
C GLN A 201 12.18 -7.77 -22.77
N MET A 202 13.05 -6.96 -22.16
CA MET A 202 12.66 -5.96 -21.16
C MET A 202 11.77 -4.85 -21.77
N HIS A 203 12.03 -4.44 -23.01
CA HIS A 203 11.16 -3.48 -23.70
C HIS A 203 9.76 -4.07 -23.95
N ARG A 204 9.69 -5.30 -24.46
CA ARG A 204 8.43 -6.04 -24.68
C ARG A 204 7.65 -6.24 -23.37
N GLU A 205 8.32 -6.65 -22.29
CA GLU A 205 7.73 -6.81 -20.96
C GLU A 205 7.10 -5.50 -20.47
N ARG A 206 7.81 -4.36 -20.61
CA ARG A 206 7.26 -3.04 -20.25
C ARG A 206 6.06 -2.64 -21.09
N THR A 207 6.12 -2.83 -22.41
CA THR A 207 4.98 -2.53 -23.30
C THR A 207 3.75 -3.38 -22.94
N LEU A 208 3.96 -4.65 -22.60
CA LEU A 208 2.89 -5.55 -22.14
C LEU A 208 2.31 -5.08 -20.81
N LEU A 209 3.14 -4.73 -19.83
CA LEU A 209 2.70 -4.20 -18.54
C LEU A 209 1.86 -2.92 -18.71
N ASP A 210 2.28 -1.98 -19.56
CA ASP A 210 1.54 -0.75 -19.84
C ASP A 210 0.19 -1.03 -20.53
N ARG A 211 0.14 -1.99 -21.46
CA ARG A 211 -1.12 -2.40 -22.11
C ARG A 211 -2.07 -3.04 -21.12
N TRP A 212 -1.59 -3.99 -20.32
CA TRP A 212 -2.41 -4.64 -19.29
C TRP A 212 -2.91 -3.66 -18.23
N ALA A 213 -2.08 -2.69 -17.82
CA ALA A 213 -2.52 -1.64 -16.90
C ALA A 213 -3.70 -0.83 -17.47
N LYS A 214 -3.67 -0.47 -18.76
CA LYS A 214 -4.78 0.23 -19.42
C LYS A 214 -6.04 -0.65 -19.53
N ILE A 215 -5.87 -1.90 -19.94
CA ILE A 215 -6.97 -2.89 -20.05
C ILE A 215 -7.68 -3.03 -18.71
N TYR A 216 -6.94 -3.31 -17.64
CA TYR A 216 -7.52 -3.50 -16.31
C TYR A 216 -8.06 -2.20 -15.70
N SER A 217 -7.44 -1.05 -15.97
CA SER A 217 -7.96 0.25 -15.52
C SER A 217 -9.34 0.53 -16.13
N ARG A 218 -9.51 0.32 -17.44
CA ARG A 218 -10.80 0.48 -18.11
C ARG A 218 -11.82 -0.55 -17.64
N PHE A 219 -11.38 -1.80 -17.47
CA PHE A 219 -12.26 -2.85 -16.94
C PHE A 219 -12.78 -2.51 -15.53
N ASN A 220 -11.92 -1.97 -14.66
CA ASN A 220 -12.32 -1.51 -13.34
C ASN A 220 -13.34 -0.34 -13.40
N GLU A 221 -13.16 0.60 -14.33
CA GLU A 221 -14.12 1.69 -14.60
C GLU A 221 -15.48 1.15 -15.06
N VAL A 222 -15.47 0.17 -15.97
CA VAL A 222 -16.69 -0.51 -16.47
C VAL A 222 -17.41 -1.26 -15.36
N LEU A 223 -16.69 -1.99 -14.49
CA LEU A 223 -17.29 -2.69 -13.35
C LEU A 223 -17.83 -1.71 -12.29
N SER A 224 -17.09 -0.64 -12.00
CA SER A 224 -17.55 0.41 -11.08
C SER A 224 -18.81 1.11 -11.62
N GLY A 225 -18.88 1.29 -12.94
CA GLY A 225 -20.02 1.84 -13.66
C GLY A 225 -20.98 0.78 -14.22
N ILE A 226 -21.05 -0.42 -13.66
CA ILE A 226 -21.81 -1.54 -14.26
C ILE A 226 -23.30 -1.20 -14.44
N VAL A 227 -23.86 -0.39 -13.55
CA VAL A 227 -25.23 0.12 -13.68
C VAL A 227 -25.39 0.93 -14.95
N ILE A 228 -24.44 1.82 -15.27
CA ILE A 228 -24.46 2.60 -16.52
C ILE A 228 -24.37 1.66 -17.72
N VAL A 229 -23.45 0.69 -17.70
CA VAL A 229 -23.32 -0.25 -18.83
C VAL A 229 -24.61 -1.01 -19.08
N ARG A 230 -25.28 -1.49 -18.03
CA ARG A 230 -26.58 -2.18 -18.13
C ARG A 230 -27.73 -1.26 -18.50
N SER A 231 -27.80 -0.07 -17.92
CA SER A 231 -28.84 0.92 -18.21
C SER A 231 -28.80 1.39 -19.67
N PHE A 232 -27.63 1.35 -20.31
CA PHE A 232 -27.45 1.71 -21.72
C PHE A 232 -27.30 0.49 -22.66
N ALA A 233 -27.47 -0.74 -22.16
CA ALA A 233 -27.33 -1.99 -22.93
C ALA A 233 -26.00 -2.09 -23.72
N MET A 234 -24.89 -1.69 -23.10
CA MET A 234 -23.55 -1.61 -23.72
C MET A 234 -22.66 -2.83 -23.43
N GLU A 235 -23.20 -3.92 -22.88
CA GLU A 235 -22.44 -5.08 -22.43
C GLU A 235 -21.59 -5.71 -23.54
N ASP A 236 -22.17 -5.94 -24.72
CA ASP A 236 -21.46 -6.55 -25.84
C ASP A 236 -20.40 -5.62 -26.45
N VAL A 237 -20.62 -4.31 -26.40
CA VAL A 237 -19.67 -3.29 -26.87
C VAL A 237 -18.44 -3.27 -25.97
N GLU A 238 -18.63 -3.19 -24.65
CA GLU A 238 -17.50 -3.19 -23.71
C GLU A 238 -16.80 -4.56 -23.68
N LYS A 239 -17.52 -5.68 -23.82
CA LYS A 239 -16.92 -7.01 -24.00
C LYS A 239 -16.03 -7.07 -25.25
N SER A 240 -16.53 -6.61 -26.40
CA SER A 240 -15.80 -6.63 -27.66
C SER A 240 -14.55 -5.75 -27.60
N ARG A 241 -14.64 -4.58 -26.98
CA ARG A 241 -13.49 -3.69 -26.75
C ARG A 241 -12.43 -4.36 -25.88
N PHE A 242 -12.82 -4.92 -24.73
CA PHE A 242 -11.90 -5.62 -23.84
C PHE A 242 -11.18 -6.78 -24.55
N LEU A 243 -11.93 -7.63 -25.24
CA LEU A 243 -11.36 -8.77 -25.97
C LEU A 243 -10.46 -8.33 -27.14
N GLY A 244 -10.77 -7.21 -27.80
CA GLY A 244 -9.93 -6.61 -28.83
C GLY A 244 -8.56 -6.17 -28.29
N ASP A 245 -8.56 -5.49 -27.14
CA ASP A 245 -7.32 -5.06 -26.49
C ASP A 245 -6.48 -6.26 -25.99
N VAL A 246 -7.15 -7.29 -25.45
CA VAL A 246 -6.51 -8.55 -25.06
C VAL A 246 -5.90 -9.27 -26.26
N ALA A 247 -6.61 -9.34 -27.39
CA ALA A 247 -6.09 -9.94 -28.61
C ALA A 247 -4.85 -9.20 -29.13
N ALA A 248 -4.87 -7.86 -29.11
CA ALA A 248 -3.73 -7.04 -29.50
C ALA A 248 -2.52 -7.22 -28.55
N ALA A 249 -2.75 -7.40 -27.25
CA ALA A 249 -1.71 -7.74 -26.29
C ALA A 249 -1.13 -9.15 -26.54
N ASN A 250 -2.00 -10.14 -26.78
CA ASN A 250 -1.59 -11.52 -27.06
C ASN A 250 -0.74 -11.63 -28.33
N GLN A 251 -0.99 -10.82 -29.36
CA GLN A 251 -0.13 -10.80 -30.55
C GLN A 251 1.32 -10.39 -30.23
N VAL A 252 1.53 -9.48 -29.27
CA VAL A 252 2.87 -9.10 -28.81
C VAL A 252 3.54 -10.27 -28.10
N VAL A 253 2.79 -11.00 -27.27
CA VAL A 253 3.29 -12.20 -26.59
C VAL A 253 3.69 -13.28 -27.59
N ILE A 254 2.83 -13.62 -28.55
CA ILE A 254 3.10 -14.68 -29.55
C ILE A 254 4.36 -14.37 -30.36
N LYS A 255 4.48 -13.13 -30.87
CA LYS A 255 5.71 -12.69 -31.57
C LYS A 255 6.92 -12.76 -30.65
N GLY A 256 6.75 -12.38 -29.39
CA GLY A 256 7.81 -12.42 -28.40
C GLY A 256 8.31 -13.83 -28.09
N VAL A 257 7.40 -14.80 -27.95
CA VAL A 257 7.73 -16.21 -27.72
C VAL A 257 8.53 -16.79 -28.88
N ALA A 258 8.19 -16.46 -30.13
CA ALA A 258 8.96 -16.93 -31.28
C ALA A 258 10.42 -16.43 -31.25
N VAL A 259 10.63 -15.16 -30.89
CA VAL A 259 11.96 -14.57 -30.72
C VAL A 259 12.71 -15.22 -29.54
N ASP A 260 12.06 -15.35 -28.39
CA ASP A 260 12.65 -15.92 -27.18
C ASP A 260 13.01 -17.41 -27.38
N ALA A 261 12.18 -18.16 -28.09
CA ALA A 261 12.45 -19.55 -28.47
C ALA A 261 13.69 -19.65 -29.39
N GLY A 262 13.89 -18.67 -30.28
CA GLY A 262 15.10 -18.58 -31.11
C GLY A 262 16.37 -18.42 -30.26
N TYR A 263 16.36 -17.45 -29.33
CA TYR A 263 17.49 -17.23 -28.41
C TYR A 263 17.74 -18.45 -27.50
N ALA A 264 16.67 -19.05 -26.95
CA ALA A 264 16.78 -20.25 -26.13
C ALA A 264 17.37 -21.43 -26.92
N SER A 265 16.93 -21.62 -28.16
CA SER A 265 17.45 -22.69 -29.03
C SER A 265 18.92 -22.47 -29.37
N ALA A 266 19.33 -21.23 -29.67
CA ALA A 266 20.73 -20.89 -29.91
C ALA A 266 21.61 -21.13 -28.67
N SER A 267 21.11 -20.76 -27.48
CA SER A 267 21.77 -21.02 -26.20
C SER A 267 21.92 -22.52 -25.94
N ASN A 268 20.85 -23.30 -26.14
CA ASN A 268 20.86 -24.75 -25.99
C ASN A 268 21.82 -25.43 -26.99
N LEU A 269 21.90 -24.92 -28.22
CA LEU A 269 22.85 -25.41 -29.21
C LEU A 269 24.30 -25.17 -28.75
N ALA A 270 24.62 -23.99 -28.19
CA ALA A 270 25.95 -23.72 -27.63
C ALA A 270 26.31 -24.70 -26.49
N VAL A 271 25.36 -25.00 -25.59
CA VAL A 271 25.55 -26.00 -24.52
C VAL A 271 25.73 -27.40 -25.11
N ALA A 272 24.95 -27.77 -26.13
CA ALA A 272 25.05 -29.06 -26.79
C ALA A 272 26.40 -29.22 -27.50
N LEU A 273 26.89 -28.18 -28.18
CA LEU A 273 28.22 -28.17 -28.80
C LEU A 273 29.34 -28.28 -27.76
N ALA A 274 29.22 -27.60 -26.61
CA ALA A 274 30.16 -27.75 -25.50
C ALA A 274 30.19 -29.19 -24.98
N ARG A 275 29.01 -29.82 -24.84
CA ARG A 275 28.87 -31.22 -24.41
C ARG A 275 29.47 -32.19 -25.43
N LEU A 276 29.17 -32.01 -26.71
CA LEU A 276 29.71 -32.85 -27.79
C LEU A 276 31.23 -32.67 -27.95
N GLY A 277 31.72 -31.43 -27.90
CA GLY A 277 33.15 -31.13 -27.93
C GLY A 277 33.89 -31.73 -26.74
N GLY A 278 33.32 -31.58 -25.54
CA GLY A 278 33.85 -32.20 -24.33
C GLY A 278 33.88 -33.73 -24.40
N LEU A 279 32.82 -34.35 -24.93
CA LEU A 279 32.77 -35.79 -25.16
C LEU A 279 33.79 -36.25 -26.21
N ALA A 280 33.90 -35.55 -27.35
CA ALA A 280 34.79 -35.93 -28.44
C ALA A 280 36.27 -35.81 -28.04
N LEU A 281 36.66 -34.69 -27.45
CA LEU A 281 38.03 -34.48 -26.97
C LEU A 281 38.35 -35.39 -25.77
N GLY A 282 37.38 -35.56 -24.86
CA GLY A 282 37.51 -36.49 -23.75
C GLY A 282 37.70 -37.93 -24.22
N ALA A 283 36.89 -38.40 -25.17
CA ALA A 283 37.02 -39.74 -25.76
C ALA A 283 38.38 -39.93 -26.45
N TYR A 284 38.89 -38.91 -27.15
CA TYR A 284 40.23 -38.94 -27.73
C TYR A 284 41.32 -39.13 -26.66
N PHE A 285 41.28 -38.37 -25.56
CA PHE A 285 42.23 -38.53 -24.45
C PHE A 285 42.09 -39.87 -23.72
N VAL A 286 40.89 -40.45 -23.66
CA VAL A 286 40.68 -41.81 -23.13
C VAL A 286 41.35 -42.85 -24.04
N VAL A 287 41.19 -42.75 -25.35
CA VAL A 287 41.82 -43.67 -26.32
C VAL A 287 43.35 -43.57 -26.27
N GLN A 288 43.89 -42.38 -26.02
CA GLN A 288 45.34 -42.18 -25.81
C GLN A 288 45.84 -42.62 -24.44
N GLY A 289 44.95 -43.00 -23.52
CA GLY A 289 45.30 -43.41 -22.16
C GLY A 289 45.71 -42.25 -21.24
N GLU A 290 45.43 -41.00 -21.63
CA GLU A 290 45.79 -39.81 -20.84
C GLU A 290 44.80 -39.55 -19.69
N ILE A 291 43.52 -39.89 -19.89
CA ILE A 291 42.46 -39.74 -18.89
C ILE A 291 41.58 -40.98 -18.81
N THR A 292 40.80 -41.11 -17.74
CA THR A 292 39.85 -42.22 -17.56
C THR A 292 38.46 -41.89 -18.12
N VAL A 293 37.66 -42.92 -18.42
CA VAL A 293 36.25 -42.76 -18.82
C VAL A 293 35.46 -42.00 -17.75
N GLY A 294 35.70 -42.28 -16.47
CA GLY A 294 35.03 -41.55 -15.38
C GLY A 294 35.36 -40.06 -15.38
N THR A 295 36.55 -39.64 -15.84
CA THR A 295 36.89 -38.22 -15.99
C THR A 295 35.94 -37.54 -16.98
N VAL A 296 35.69 -38.17 -18.13
CA VAL A 296 34.74 -37.65 -19.14
C VAL A 296 33.32 -37.58 -18.57
N VAL A 297 32.89 -38.60 -17.81
CA VAL A 297 31.58 -38.62 -17.16
C VAL A 297 31.41 -37.51 -16.13
N ALA A 298 32.42 -37.24 -15.28
CA ALA A 298 32.39 -36.12 -14.35
C ALA A 298 32.25 -34.77 -15.08
N PHE A 299 32.98 -34.58 -16.19
CA PHE A 299 32.88 -33.39 -17.01
C PHE A 299 31.48 -33.18 -17.60
N LEU A 300 30.82 -34.26 -18.07
CA LEU A 300 29.44 -34.18 -18.55
C LEU A 300 28.47 -33.74 -17.44
N GLY A 301 28.70 -34.19 -16.20
CA GLY A 301 27.96 -33.74 -15.01
C GLY A 301 28.16 -32.24 -14.72
N TYR A 302 29.40 -31.77 -14.72
CA TYR A 302 29.71 -30.36 -14.48
C TYR A 302 29.18 -29.43 -15.58
N ILE A 303 29.19 -29.85 -16.84
CA ILE A 303 28.58 -29.07 -17.95
C ILE A 303 27.10 -28.79 -17.65
N GLY A 304 26.35 -29.77 -17.13
CA GLY A 304 24.94 -29.55 -16.76
C GLY A 304 24.76 -28.44 -15.72
N GLY A 305 25.60 -28.41 -14.69
CA GLY A 305 25.51 -27.42 -13.61
C GLY A 305 26.17 -26.06 -13.92
N LEU A 306 27.14 -25.99 -14.83
CA LEU A 306 27.88 -24.76 -15.15
C LEU A 306 27.03 -23.78 -15.97
N PHE A 307 26.34 -24.28 -16.99
CA PHE A 307 25.69 -23.44 -17.99
C PHE A 307 24.35 -22.83 -17.52
N GLY A 308 23.63 -23.49 -16.61
CA GLY A 308 22.35 -23.00 -16.08
C GLY A 308 22.48 -21.63 -15.36
N PRO A 309 23.34 -21.51 -14.33
CA PRO A 309 23.62 -20.24 -13.66
C PRO A 309 24.07 -19.11 -14.59
N VAL A 310 24.89 -19.44 -15.57
CA VAL A 310 25.45 -18.49 -16.54
C VAL A 310 24.36 -17.92 -17.44
N GLN A 311 23.38 -18.74 -17.86
CA GLN A 311 22.19 -18.28 -18.59
C GLN A 311 21.29 -17.39 -17.74
N GLY A 312 21.15 -17.69 -16.44
CA GLY A 312 20.29 -16.95 -15.52
C GLY A 312 20.83 -15.57 -15.09
N LEU A 313 22.09 -15.25 -15.41
CA LEU A 313 22.78 -14.04 -14.93
C LEU A 313 22.09 -12.73 -15.38
N SER A 314 21.47 -12.72 -16.57
CA SER A 314 20.70 -11.56 -17.07
C SER A 314 19.44 -11.30 -16.21
N GLY A 315 18.76 -12.37 -15.78
CA GLY A 315 17.60 -12.32 -14.89
C GLY A 315 17.95 -11.84 -13.48
N VAL A 316 19.17 -12.16 -13.01
CA VAL A 316 19.68 -11.70 -11.71
C VAL A 316 19.75 -10.17 -11.65
N TYR A 317 20.31 -9.52 -12.68
CA TYR A 317 20.39 -8.05 -12.72
C TYR A 317 19.01 -7.40 -12.69
N SER A 318 18.06 -7.90 -13.49
CA SER A 318 16.67 -7.41 -13.50
C SER A 318 16.02 -7.55 -12.12
N SER A 319 16.21 -8.71 -11.48
CA SER A 319 15.63 -9.01 -10.18
C SER A 319 16.24 -8.16 -9.05
N LEU A 320 17.56 -7.95 -9.05
CA LEU A 320 18.24 -7.04 -8.12
C LEU A 320 17.74 -5.60 -8.28
N ARG A 321 17.48 -5.16 -9.51
CA ARG A 321 16.88 -3.85 -9.76
C ARG A 321 15.45 -3.77 -9.24
N LYS A 322 14.59 -4.77 -9.52
CA LYS A 322 13.21 -4.85 -9.00
C LYS A 322 13.19 -4.86 -7.46
N ALA A 323 14.11 -5.59 -6.84
CA ALA A 323 14.32 -5.62 -5.40
C ALA A 323 14.71 -4.25 -4.84
N SER A 324 15.64 -3.54 -5.49
CA SER A 324 16.05 -2.19 -5.09
C SER A 324 14.89 -1.20 -5.12
N VAL A 325 14.03 -1.25 -6.16
CA VAL A 325 12.84 -0.39 -6.24
C VAL A 325 11.86 -0.71 -5.11
N SER A 326 11.62 -2.00 -4.83
CA SER A 326 10.72 -2.42 -3.75
C SER A 326 11.25 -1.97 -2.37
N LEU A 327 12.57 -2.04 -2.17
CA LEU A 327 13.23 -1.52 -0.97
C LEU A 327 13.07 0.00 -0.84
N ASP A 328 13.24 0.74 -1.92
CA ASP A 328 13.05 2.20 -1.94
C ASP A 328 11.62 2.58 -1.57
N GLU A 329 10.63 1.83 -2.04
CA GLU A 329 9.21 2.05 -1.72
C GLU A 329 8.89 1.75 -0.25
N ILE A 330 9.31 0.59 0.30
CA ILE A 330 9.10 0.24 1.72
C ILE A 330 9.74 1.29 2.62
N PHE A 331 11.04 1.55 2.42
CA PHE A 331 11.76 2.49 3.27
C PHE A 331 11.32 3.93 3.01
N GLY A 332 10.76 4.25 1.85
CA GLY A 332 10.04 5.49 1.60
C GLY A 332 8.87 5.65 2.57
N ILE A 333 8.04 4.61 2.75
CA ILE A 333 6.91 4.64 3.69
C ILE A 333 7.41 4.66 5.14
N LEU A 334 8.33 3.78 5.52
CA LEU A 334 8.81 3.66 6.90
C LEU A 334 9.56 4.91 7.38
N ASN A 335 10.30 5.57 6.49
CA ASN A 335 11.07 6.77 6.81
C ASN A 335 10.30 8.07 6.60
N VAL A 336 9.02 8.03 6.22
CA VAL A 336 8.18 9.24 6.22
C VAL A 336 8.24 9.86 7.61
N GLN A 337 8.84 11.04 7.72
CA GLN A 337 8.83 11.78 8.97
C GLN A 337 7.38 12.16 9.29
N GLU A 338 6.96 11.82 10.51
CA GLU A 338 5.71 12.28 11.10
C GLU A 338 5.88 13.77 11.41
N HIS A 339 5.77 14.63 10.39
CA HIS A 339 5.95 16.08 10.53
C HIS A 339 4.93 16.72 11.50
N LEU A 340 3.83 16.01 11.74
CA LEU A 340 2.80 16.35 12.72
C LEU A 340 2.85 15.36 13.89
N GLY A 341 4.00 14.81 14.26
CA GLY A 341 4.14 14.01 15.48
C GLY A 341 3.89 14.86 16.75
N ASP A 342 3.68 14.20 17.87
CA ASP A 342 3.63 14.90 19.16
C ASP A 342 4.99 15.58 19.43
N SER A 343 4.95 16.83 19.90
CA SER A 343 6.15 17.57 20.24
C SER A 343 6.89 16.93 21.41
N ALA A 344 8.21 17.11 21.48
CA ALA A 344 8.99 16.65 22.63
C ALA A 344 8.51 17.39 23.88
N GLY A 345 7.85 16.67 24.80
CA GLY A 345 7.22 17.26 25.98
C GLY A 345 5.71 17.51 25.86
N ALA A 346 5.05 17.04 24.79
CA ALA A 346 3.60 17.13 24.66
C ALA A 346 2.88 16.47 25.85
N ILE A 347 1.91 17.18 26.41
CA ILE A 347 1.13 16.73 27.57
C ILE A 347 -0.20 16.12 27.14
N ASP A 348 -0.78 15.28 27.99
CA ASP A 348 -2.19 14.92 27.86
C ASP A 348 -3.05 16.15 28.21
N LEU A 349 -4.11 16.39 27.43
CA LEU A 349 -5.06 17.46 27.71
C LEU A 349 -5.80 17.11 29.01
N PRO A 350 -5.80 18.00 30.03
CA PRO A 350 -6.60 17.81 31.23
C PRO A 350 -8.10 17.93 30.90
N ASP A 351 -8.96 17.71 31.89
CA ASP A 351 -10.38 18.02 31.75
C ASP A 351 -10.56 19.50 31.43
N VAL A 352 -11.15 19.78 30.27
CA VAL A 352 -11.34 21.13 29.72
C VAL A 352 -12.82 21.50 29.70
N LYS A 353 -13.09 22.79 29.86
CA LYS A 353 -14.41 23.40 29.69
C LYS A 353 -14.81 23.48 28.22
N GLY A 354 -13.83 23.44 27.31
CA GLY A 354 -14.05 23.44 25.87
C GLY A 354 -14.04 24.84 25.25
N GLU A 355 -13.36 25.81 25.85
CA GLU A 355 -13.11 27.10 25.21
C GLU A 355 -12.12 26.92 24.05
N VAL A 356 -12.44 27.43 22.87
CA VAL A 356 -11.60 27.28 21.68
C VAL A 356 -11.26 28.64 21.08
N SER A 357 -9.97 28.91 20.89
CA SER A 357 -9.51 30.15 20.26
C SER A 357 -8.59 29.89 19.06
N PHE A 358 -8.89 30.55 17.96
CA PHE A 358 -8.01 30.72 16.80
C PHE A 358 -7.46 32.13 16.87
N GLU A 359 -6.13 32.27 16.89
CA GLU A 359 -5.46 33.55 17.04
C GLU A 359 -4.57 33.84 15.82
N ASN A 360 -5.01 34.77 14.97
CA ASN A 360 -4.30 35.20 13.75
C ASN A 360 -3.81 34.01 12.89
N VAL A 361 -4.70 33.06 12.62
CA VAL A 361 -4.36 31.81 11.95
C VAL A 361 -4.23 32.01 10.43
N HIS A 362 -3.06 31.64 9.91
CA HIS A 362 -2.77 31.58 8.46
C HIS A 362 -2.51 30.15 8.02
N PHE A 363 -3.10 29.73 6.89
CA PHE A 363 -2.94 28.36 6.39
C PHE A 363 -3.09 28.22 4.88
N ARG A 364 -2.35 27.28 4.28
CA ARG A 364 -2.53 26.76 2.91
C ARG A 364 -2.08 25.31 2.83
N TYR A 365 -2.68 24.52 1.93
CA TYR A 365 -2.31 23.10 1.76
C TYR A 365 -0.97 22.91 1.05
N GLU A 366 -0.71 23.59 -0.08
CA GLU A 366 0.54 23.47 -0.86
C GLU A 366 0.93 24.78 -1.57
N GLN A 367 2.23 25.04 -1.76
CA GLN A 367 2.69 26.11 -2.65
C GLN A 367 2.52 25.66 -4.13
N PRO A 368 2.06 26.52 -5.04
CA PRO A 368 1.92 27.98 -4.94
C PRO A 368 0.45 28.42 -4.73
N GLN A 369 -0.37 27.68 -3.97
CA GLN A 369 -1.74 28.09 -3.71
C GLN A 369 -1.77 29.41 -2.91
N ARG A 370 -2.73 30.27 -3.23
CA ARG A 370 -3.10 31.44 -2.42
C ARG A 370 -3.40 30.98 -0.98
N PRO A 371 -3.14 31.81 0.04
CA PRO A 371 -3.52 31.48 1.42
C PRO A 371 -5.01 31.14 1.48
N LEU A 372 -5.33 30.00 2.07
CA LEU A 372 -6.71 29.52 2.23
C LEU A 372 -7.37 30.12 3.47
N LEU A 373 -6.59 30.30 4.54
CA LEU A 373 -6.97 31.11 5.71
C LEU A 373 -5.92 32.21 5.87
N ASP A 374 -6.39 33.43 6.15
CA ASP A 374 -5.57 34.64 6.15
C ASP A 374 -5.92 35.52 7.36
N GLY A 375 -5.16 35.36 8.45
CA GLY A 375 -5.32 36.13 9.68
C GLY A 375 -6.60 35.83 10.46
N LEU A 376 -7.12 34.60 10.36
CA LEU A 376 -8.39 34.24 10.98
C LEU A 376 -8.30 34.28 12.51
N THR A 377 -9.20 35.04 13.14
CA THR A 377 -9.34 35.11 14.60
C THR A 377 -10.77 34.78 15.01
N LEU A 378 -10.93 33.79 15.88
CA LEU A 378 -12.23 33.29 16.34
C LEU A 378 -12.08 32.81 17.78
N HIS A 379 -12.94 33.26 18.68
CA HIS A 379 -13.02 32.79 20.06
C HIS A 379 -14.41 32.21 20.28
N ALA A 380 -14.51 30.93 20.69
CA ALA A 380 -15.74 30.24 21.04
C ALA A 380 -15.76 29.91 22.53
N ALA A 381 -16.81 30.36 23.23
CA ALA A 381 -16.95 30.16 24.67
C ALA A 381 -17.38 28.71 25.00
N PRO A 382 -17.10 28.22 26.22
CA PRO A 382 -17.60 26.92 26.68
C PRO A 382 -19.12 26.78 26.49
N GLY A 383 -19.54 25.71 25.82
CA GLY A 383 -20.95 25.42 25.56
C GLY A 383 -21.58 26.22 24.42
N GLU A 384 -20.83 27.11 23.76
CA GLU A 384 -21.34 27.92 22.65
C GLU A 384 -21.46 27.08 21.37
N THR A 385 -22.59 27.24 20.66
CA THR A 385 -22.78 26.70 19.32
C THR A 385 -22.45 27.76 18.25
N VAL A 386 -21.35 27.54 17.54
CA VAL A 386 -20.85 28.41 16.45
C VAL A 386 -21.13 27.77 15.10
N ALA A 387 -22.01 28.38 14.30
CA ALA A 387 -22.28 27.95 12.94
C ALA A 387 -21.36 28.65 11.93
N ILE A 388 -20.76 27.88 11.02
CA ILE A 388 -19.79 28.33 10.02
C ILE A 388 -20.44 28.23 8.65
N VAL A 389 -20.68 29.37 8.01
CA VAL A 389 -21.34 29.47 6.70
C VAL A 389 -20.45 30.14 5.67
N GLY A 390 -20.64 29.83 4.39
CA GLY A 390 -19.87 30.43 3.30
C GLY A 390 -19.83 29.56 2.05
N PRO A 391 -19.31 30.07 0.92
CA PRO A 391 -19.26 29.32 -0.33
C PRO A 391 -18.33 28.09 -0.23
N SER A 392 -18.48 27.14 -1.16
CA SER A 392 -17.52 26.04 -1.30
C SER A 392 -16.11 26.60 -1.53
N GLY A 393 -15.13 25.99 -0.86
CA GLY A 393 -13.73 26.46 -0.92
C GLY A 393 -13.39 27.66 -0.02
N SER A 394 -14.32 28.17 0.81
CA SER A 394 -14.01 29.30 1.71
C SER A 394 -13.09 28.97 2.89
N GLY A 395 -12.87 27.69 3.18
CA GLY A 395 -11.99 27.23 4.27
C GLY A 395 -12.70 26.56 5.46
N LYS A 396 -14.03 26.35 5.41
CA LYS A 396 -14.83 25.78 6.53
C LYS A 396 -14.30 24.43 7.04
N THR A 397 -14.16 23.45 6.14
CA THR A 397 -13.63 22.12 6.46
C THR A 397 -12.18 22.17 6.91
N THR A 398 -11.39 23.11 6.37
CA THR A 398 -9.99 23.33 6.75
C THR A 398 -9.88 23.84 8.19
N LEU A 399 -10.77 24.73 8.62
CA LEU A 399 -10.80 25.24 9.98
C LEU A 399 -10.97 24.09 10.99
N MET A 400 -11.89 23.16 10.69
CA MET A 400 -12.10 21.96 11.51
C MET A 400 -10.92 20.99 11.43
N ALA A 401 -10.30 20.84 10.26
CA ALA A 401 -9.09 20.02 10.11
C ALA A 401 -7.91 20.56 10.94
N LEU A 402 -7.79 21.89 11.10
CA LEU A 402 -6.81 22.52 11.97
C LEU A 402 -7.14 22.32 13.46
N LEU A 403 -8.42 22.43 13.84
CA LEU A 403 -8.87 22.16 15.22
C LEU A 403 -8.58 20.71 15.66
N MET A 404 -8.77 19.74 14.75
CA MET A 404 -8.42 18.34 14.97
C MET A 404 -6.91 18.04 14.83
N ARG A 405 -6.12 19.08 14.56
CA ARG A 405 -4.68 19.05 14.30
C ARG A 405 -4.31 17.97 13.26
N PHE A 406 -5.09 17.91 12.18
CA PHE A 406 -4.68 17.19 10.96
C PHE A 406 -3.66 17.99 10.15
N TYR A 407 -3.56 19.29 10.43
CA TYR A 407 -2.56 20.21 9.95
C TYR A 407 -2.22 21.18 11.09
N ASP A 408 -1.00 21.71 11.08
CA ASP A 408 -0.62 22.84 11.93
C ASP A 408 -0.74 24.15 11.11
N PRO A 409 -1.12 25.27 11.74
CA PRO A 409 -1.14 26.57 11.07
C PRO A 409 0.27 27.02 10.68
N LEU A 410 0.39 27.81 9.61
CA LEU A 410 1.67 28.40 9.19
C LEU A 410 2.09 29.54 10.12
N GLU A 411 1.13 30.38 10.50
CA GLU A 411 1.28 31.48 11.45
C GLU A 411 0.06 31.52 12.37
N GLY A 412 0.23 32.13 13.54
CA GLY A 412 -0.77 32.13 14.60
C GLY A 412 -0.75 30.87 15.47
N ARG A 413 -1.80 30.70 16.26
CA ARG A 413 -2.00 29.51 17.10
C ARG A 413 -3.48 29.19 17.28
N ILE A 414 -3.73 27.94 17.67
CA ILE A 414 -5.05 27.47 18.08
C ILE A 414 -4.90 26.94 19.49
N THR A 415 -5.82 27.30 20.38
CA THR A 415 -5.78 26.91 21.79
C THR A 415 -7.10 26.31 22.26
N ILE A 416 -7.03 25.34 23.18
CA ILE A 416 -8.17 24.88 23.98
C ILE A 416 -7.92 25.25 25.43
N ASP A 417 -8.84 25.98 26.06
CA ASP A 417 -8.70 26.53 27.42
C ASP A 417 -7.33 27.23 27.64
N GLY A 418 -6.86 27.95 26.61
CA GLY A 418 -5.56 28.66 26.61
C GLY A 418 -4.32 27.80 26.31
N LEU A 419 -4.46 26.47 26.19
CA LEU A 419 -3.35 25.57 25.84
C LEU A 419 -3.21 25.43 24.32
N ASP A 420 -2.02 25.75 23.78
CA ASP A 420 -1.72 25.60 22.35
C ASP A 420 -1.78 24.13 21.91
N LEU A 421 -2.51 23.85 20.82
CA LEU A 421 -2.65 22.49 20.27
C LEU A 421 -1.32 21.80 19.96
N ARG A 422 -0.26 22.56 19.67
CA ARG A 422 1.09 22.03 19.39
C ARG A 422 1.79 21.47 20.62
N GLY A 423 1.38 21.89 21.82
CA GLY A 423 1.87 21.36 23.10
C GLY A 423 1.09 20.16 23.64
N ILE A 424 0.04 19.73 22.93
CA ILE A 424 -0.88 18.67 23.38
C ILE A 424 -0.65 17.40 22.54
N LYS A 425 -0.68 16.23 23.19
CA LYS A 425 -0.67 14.93 22.49
C LYS A 425 -1.91 14.80 21.62
N GLN A 426 -1.75 14.51 20.34
CA GLN A 426 -2.90 14.43 19.40
C GLN A 426 -3.93 13.37 19.77
N SER A 427 -3.49 12.23 20.33
CA SER A 427 -4.40 11.20 20.82
C SER A 427 -5.28 11.73 21.94
N SER A 428 -4.73 12.56 22.83
CA SER A 428 -5.46 13.21 23.91
C SER A 428 -6.39 14.30 23.37
N LEU A 429 -5.91 15.19 22.49
CA LEU A 429 -6.72 16.19 21.80
C LEU A 429 -7.96 15.58 21.12
N ARG A 430 -7.74 14.54 20.30
CA ARG A 430 -8.82 13.91 19.54
C ARG A 430 -9.77 13.10 20.41
N ARG A 431 -9.39 12.69 21.63
CA ARG A 431 -10.33 12.12 22.60
C ARG A 431 -11.33 13.16 23.12
N HIS A 432 -10.95 14.43 23.19
CA HIS A 432 -11.80 15.53 23.64
C HIS A 432 -12.65 16.18 22.54
N ILE A 433 -12.51 15.74 21.28
CA ILE A 433 -13.28 16.26 20.14
C ILE A 433 -14.18 15.17 19.55
N GLY A 434 -15.49 15.40 19.52
CA GLY A 434 -16.47 14.61 18.78
C GLY A 434 -16.60 15.07 17.34
N VAL A 435 -16.85 14.14 16.42
CA VAL A 435 -17.05 14.48 15.01
C VAL A 435 -18.23 13.69 14.47
N VAL A 436 -19.17 14.38 13.84
CA VAL A 436 -20.23 13.79 13.03
C VAL A 436 -20.10 14.36 11.62
N LEU A 437 -19.84 13.49 10.65
CA LEU A 437 -19.59 13.86 9.26
C LEU A 437 -20.89 13.82 8.44
N GLN A 438 -20.90 14.54 7.31
CA GLN A 438 -22.01 14.57 6.36
C GLN A 438 -22.31 13.19 5.76
N ASP A 439 -21.26 12.46 5.37
CA ASP A 439 -21.37 11.06 4.92
C ASP A 439 -21.06 10.14 6.12
N PRO A 440 -22.07 9.59 6.83
CA PRO A 440 -21.87 8.79 8.02
C PRO A 440 -21.22 7.45 7.66
N LEU A 441 -19.91 7.36 7.90
CA LEU A 441 -19.14 6.15 7.63
C LEU A 441 -19.24 5.17 8.81
N LEU A 442 -19.74 3.97 8.49
CA LEU A 442 -19.73 2.81 9.38
C LEU A 442 -18.72 1.77 8.87
N PHE A 443 -18.07 1.10 9.82
CA PHE A 443 -17.21 -0.05 9.51
C PHE A 443 -18.11 -1.27 9.26
N ASN A 444 -17.66 -2.20 8.40
CA ASN A 444 -18.37 -3.44 8.09
C ASN A 444 -18.34 -4.43 9.28
N ASP A 445 -19.09 -4.07 10.31
CA ASP A 445 -19.16 -4.72 11.61
C ASP A 445 -20.59 -4.63 12.16
N SER A 446 -20.84 -5.10 13.37
CA SER A 446 -22.14 -4.95 14.02
C SER A 446 -22.47 -3.49 14.34
N ILE A 447 -23.75 -3.18 14.52
CA ILE A 447 -24.20 -1.87 15.00
C ILE A 447 -23.56 -1.57 16.36
N LYS A 448 -23.52 -2.56 17.27
CA LYS A 448 -22.85 -2.48 18.57
C LYS A 448 -21.40 -2.01 18.45
N ALA A 449 -20.60 -2.69 17.63
CA ALA A 449 -19.20 -2.36 17.41
C ALA A 449 -19.03 -0.94 16.83
N ASN A 450 -19.93 -0.53 15.94
CA ASN A 450 -19.92 0.80 15.36
C ASN A 450 -20.21 1.92 16.38
N ILE A 451 -21.11 1.70 17.34
CA ILE A 451 -21.37 2.65 18.44
C ILE A 451 -20.20 2.64 19.43
N ALA A 452 -19.76 1.45 19.85
CA ALA A 452 -18.63 1.25 20.76
C ALA A 452 -17.31 1.82 20.23
N TYR A 453 -17.17 2.07 18.93
CA TYR A 453 -16.01 2.75 18.35
C TYR A 453 -15.72 4.12 18.99
N GLY A 454 -16.72 4.79 19.58
CA GLY A 454 -16.54 6.04 20.32
C GLY A 454 -15.80 5.84 21.65
N ARG A 455 -16.01 4.69 22.30
CA ARG A 455 -15.37 4.28 23.56
C ARG A 455 -15.38 2.74 23.66
N PRO A 456 -14.29 2.04 23.26
CA PRO A 456 -14.27 0.58 23.13
C PRO A 456 -14.59 -0.19 24.41
N ASP A 457 -14.26 0.38 25.58
CA ASP A 457 -14.48 -0.25 26.89
C ASP A 457 -15.89 0.00 27.45
N ALA A 458 -16.82 0.56 26.66
CA ALA A 458 -18.19 0.83 27.09
C ALA A 458 -18.99 -0.47 27.32
N THR A 459 -19.83 -0.46 28.35
CA THR A 459 -20.75 -1.57 28.62
C THR A 459 -21.94 -1.56 27.68
N ASP A 460 -22.60 -2.71 27.52
CA ASP A 460 -23.80 -2.84 26.69
C ASP A 460 -24.91 -1.86 27.11
N ALA A 461 -25.05 -1.60 28.42
CA ALA A 461 -26.01 -0.63 28.94
C ALA A 461 -25.69 0.81 28.52
N GLU A 462 -24.41 1.18 28.48
CA GLU A 462 -23.99 2.52 28.02
C GLU A 462 -24.16 2.68 26.51
N ILE A 463 -23.88 1.61 25.74
CA ILE A 463 -24.14 1.57 24.29
C ILE A 463 -25.64 1.73 24.01
N GLU A 464 -26.48 1.01 24.75
CA GLU A 464 -27.92 1.11 24.64
C GLU A 464 -28.42 2.51 25.00
N SER A 465 -27.93 3.08 26.11
CA SER A 465 -28.27 4.45 26.53
C SER A 465 -27.90 5.48 25.46
N ALA A 466 -26.71 5.37 24.87
CA ALA A 466 -26.28 6.26 23.79
C ALA A 466 -27.14 6.10 22.52
N ALA A 467 -27.53 4.87 22.20
CA ALA A 467 -28.43 4.60 21.08
C ALA A 467 -29.85 5.13 21.32
N ARG A 468 -30.37 5.07 22.56
CA ARG A 468 -31.67 5.65 22.92
C ARG A 468 -31.65 7.17 22.79
N ALA A 469 -30.61 7.83 23.32
CA ALA A 469 -30.42 9.28 23.19
C ALA A 469 -30.26 9.71 21.71
N ALA A 470 -29.68 8.86 20.86
CA ALA A 470 -29.61 9.11 19.43
C ALA A 470 -30.88 8.72 18.64
N HIS A 471 -31.97 8.34 19.31
CA HIS A 471 -33.19 7.81 18.70
C HIS A 471 -32.93 6.59 17.78
N ALA A 472 -31.86 5.84 18.03
CA ALA A 472 -31.44 4.70 17.23
C ALA A 472 -32.02 3.36 17.74
N HIS A 473 -32.27 3.25 19.05
CA HIS A 473 -32.65 1.99 19.68
C HIS A 473 -33.85 1.29 19.02
N ASP A 474 -34.92 2.02 18.72
CA ASP A 474 -36.17 1.42 18.24
C ASP A 474 -36.07 0.85 16.82
N PHE A 475 -35.22 1.42 15.95
CA PHE A 475 -34.96 0.80 14.65
C PHE A 475 -33.99 -0.37 14.79
N ILE A 476 -32.98 -0.25 15.65
CA ILE A 476 -32.03 -1.33 15.90
C ILE A 476 -32.76 -2.58 16.37
N MET A 477 -33.68 -2.45 17.32
CA MET A 477 -34.46 -3.58 17.86
C MET A 477 -35.49 -4.15 16.87
N ARG A 478 -35.82 -3.45 15.79
CA ARG A 478 -36.65 -3.97 14.69
C ARG A 478 -35.85 -4.82 13.70
N LEU A 479 -34.52 -4.74 13.73
CA LEU A 479 -33.67 -5.57 12.89
C LEU A 479 -33.62 -7.01 13.45
N PRO A 480 -33.48 -8.04 12.60
CA PRO A 480 -33.50 -9.44 13.03
C PRO A 480 -32.50 -9.78 14.14
N ASP A 481 -31.30 -9.18 14.10
CA ASP A 481 -30.21 -9.46 15.04
C ASP A 481 -29.98 -8.30 16.03
N GLY A 482 -30.90 -7.34 16.10
CA GLY A 482 -30.78 -6.20 17.01
C GLY A 482 -29.44 -5.45 16.85
N TYR A 483 -28.74 -5.24 17.97
CA TYR A 483 -27.43 -4.60 18.01
C TYR A 483 -26.31 -5.40 17.31
N GLU A 484 -26.48 -6.71 17.13
CA GLU A 484 -25.50 -7.57 16.45
C GLU A 484 -25.67 -7.56 14.93
N THR A 485 -26.69 -6.86 14.40
CA THR A 485 -26.92 -6.72 12.96
C THR A 485 -25.68 -6.14 12.27
N ARG A 486 -25.21 -6.82 11.22
CA ARG A 486 -24.08 -6.35 10.41
C ARG A 486 -24.54 -5.25 9.45
N VAL A 487 -23.80 -4.15 9.39
CA VAL A 487 -24.18 -2.97 8.59
C VAL A 487 -23.73 -3.03 7.13
N GLY A 488 -22.86 -3.97 6.77
CA GLY A 488 -22.30 -4.12 5.42
C GLY A 488 -21.19 -3.13 5.10
N GLU A 489 -20.66 -3.20 3.88
CA GLU A 489 -19.59 -2.30 3.42
C GLU A 489 -20.07 -0.84 3.47
N ARG A 490 -19.36 0.00 4.23
CA ARG A 490 -19.69 1.41 4.47
C ARG A 490 -21.12 1.65 5.00
N GLY A 491 -21.73 0.66 5.64
CA GLY A 491 -23.12 0.76 6.13
C GLY A 491 -24.19 0.65 5.04
N GLY A 492 -23.87 0.05 3.88
CA GLY A 492 -24.78 -0.04 2.73
C GLY A 492 -26.09 -0.81 2.95
N LEU A 493 -26.25 -1.51 4.07
CA LEU A 493 -27.49 -2.21 4.44
C LEU A 493 -28.48 -1.33 5.22
N LEU A 494 -28.08 -0.10 5.59
CA LEU A 494 -28.89 0.82 6.38
C LEU A 494 -29.29 2.04 5.55
N SER A 495 -30.37 2.71 5.93
CA SER A 495 -30.73 4.02 5.38
C SER A 495 -29.70 5.08 5.80
N VAL A 496 -29.67 6.21 5.09
CA VAL A 496 -28.79 7.35 5.45
C VAL A 496 -29.08 7.83 6.88
N GLY A 497 -30.36 7.94 7.26
CA GLY A 497 -30.78 8.41 8.58
C GLY A 497 -30.45 7.44 9.70
N GLU A 498 -30.53 6.14 9.44
CA GLU A 498 -30.08 5.10 10.38
C GLU A 498 -28.57 5.18 10.61
N ARG A 499 -27.78 5.31 9.55
CA ARG A 499 -26.32 5.50 9.68
C ARG A 499 -25.98 6.75 10.47
N GLN A 500 -26.71 7.84 10.24
CA GLN A 500 -26.53 9.11 10.95
C GLN A 500 -26.83 9.00 12.44
N ARG A 501 -27.93 8.34 12.82
CA ARG A 501 -28.25 8.10 14.23
C ARG A 501 -27.21 7.22 14.92
N ILE A 502 -26.63 6.23 14.21
CA ILE A 502 -25.53 5.42 14.75
C ILE A 502 -24.25 6.26 14.97
N THR A 503 -23.91 7.17 14.05
CA THR A 503 -22.74 8.05 14.24
C THR A 503 -22.97 9.10 15.33
N ILE A 504 -24.21 9.56 15.52
CA ILE A 504 -24.58 10.41 16.67
C ILE A 504 -24.47 9.63 17.98
N ALA A 505 -24.97 8.39 18.05
CA ALA A 505 -24.81 7.52 19.21
C ALA A 505 -23.33 7.30 19.56
N ARG A 506 -22.47 7.10 18.55
CA ARG A 506 -21.01 7.01 18.72
C ARG A 506 -20.42 8.28 19.34
N ALA A 507 -20.88 9.46 18.93
CA ALA A 507 -20.43 10.74 19.49
C ALA A 507 -20.95 10.97 20.92
N LEU A 508 -22.21 10.60 21.21
CA LEU A 508 -22.81 10.65 22.54
C LEU A 508 -22.08 9.74 23.53
N LEU A 509 -21.77 8.50 23.13
CA LEU A 509 -21.04 7.53 23.96
C LEU A 509 -19.64 8.04 24.32
N LYS A 510 -18.98 8.73 23.39
CA LYS A 510 -17.66 9.34 23.61
C LYS A 510 -17.73 10.52 24.60
N ASN A 511 -18.87 11.21 24.67
CA ASN A 511 -19.13 12.39 25.50
C ASN A 511 -18.01 13.47 25.51
N PRO A 512 -17.64 14.03 24.34
CA PRO A 512 -16.56 15.01 24.24
C PRO A 512 -17.03 16.44 24.63
N PRO A 513 -16.16 17.29 25.22
CA PRO A 513 -16.49 18.69 25.52
C PRO A 513 -16.58 19.58 24.27
N ILE A 514 -15.92 19.20 23.17
CA ILE A 514 -15.94 19.93 21.90
C ILE A 514 -16.54 19.03 20.82
N LEU A 515 -17.40 19.59 19.98
CA LEU A 515 -18.09 18.86 18.91
C LEU A 515 -17.90 19.56 17.56
N VAL A 516 -17.69 18.77 16.52
CA VAL A 516 -17.68 19.21 15.12
C VAL A 516 -18.80 18.48 14.37
N LEU A 517 -19.73 19.24 13.82
CA LEU A 517 -20.85 18.74 13.01
C LEU A 517 -20.71 19.23 11.58
N ASP A 518 -20.63 18.31 10.61
CA ASP A 518 -20.58 18.64 9.18
C ASP A 518 -21.90 18.19 8.51
N GLU A 519 -22.80 19.14 8.21
CA GLU A 519 -24.06 18.94 7.48
C GLU A 519 -24.83 17.63 7.78
N ALA A 520 -25.37 17.50 9.00
CA ALA A 520 -25.88 16.23 9.51
C ALA A 520 -27.33 15.84 9.11
N THR A 521 -27.94 16.46 8.09
CA THR A 521 -29.36 16.19 7.70
C THR A 521 -29.63 16.12 6.19
N SER A 522 -28.60 16.03 5.33
CA SER A 522 -28.83 16.00 3.88
C SER A 522 -29.33 14.62 3.38
N ALA A 523 -30.43 14.63 2.59
CA ALA A 523 -31.02 13.46 1.92
C ALA A 523 -31.75 12.44 2.84
N LEU A 524 -32.47 12.95 3.84
CA LEU A 524 -33.35 12.16 4.70
C LEU A 524 -34.83 12.35 4.31
N ASP A 525 -35.65 11.31 4.55
CA ASP A 525 -37.10 11.46 4.62
C ASP A 525 -37.50 12.26 5.87
N ALA A 526 -38.71 12.81 5.90
CA ALA A 526 -39.15 13.73 6.95
C ALA A 526 -39.14 13.13 8.36
N GLU A 527 -39.49 11.84 8.50
CA GLU A 527 -39.50 11.14 9.81
C GLU A 527 -38.06 10.91 10.30
N SER A 528 -37.17 10.48 9.41
CA SER A 528 -35.74 10.36 9.71
C SER A 528 -35.10 11.70 10.04
N GLU A 529 -35.51 12.79 9.39
CA GLU A 529 -34.97 14.14 9.63
C GLU A 529 -35.31 14.65 11.03
N GLU A 530 -36.55 14.47 11.50
CA GLU A 530 -36.97 14.87 12.85
C GLU A 530 -36.17 14.12 13.92
N ALA A 531 -36.09 12.78 13.81
CA ALA A 531 -35.36 11.96 14.79
C ALA A 531 -33.86 12.30 14.85
N VAL A 532 -33.24 12.57 13.69
CA VAL A 532 -31.84 13.00 13.62
C VAL A 532 -31.66 14.39 14.23
N GLN A 533 -32.57 15.32 13.97
CA GLN A 533 -32.51 16.68 14.51
C GLN A 533 -32.61 16.67 16.04
N THR A 534 -33.55 15.91 16.62
CA THR A 534 -33.66 15.75 18.08
C THR A 534 -32.39 15.13 18.68
N ALA A 535 -31.82 14.13 18.01
CA ALA A 535 -30.56 13.51 18.44
C ALA A 535 -29.37 14.51 18.40
N ILE A 536 -29.32 15.39 17.39
CA ILE A 536 -28.33 16.47 17.30
C ILE A 536 -28.51 17.46 18.44
N GLU A 537 -29.74 17.89 18.73
CA GLU A 537 -30.01 18.85 19.81
C GLU A 537 -29.54 18.32 21.17
N GLN A 538 -29.79 17.03 21.46
CA GLN A 538 -29.26 16.36 22.65
C GLN A 538 -27.73 16.26 22.65
N LEU A 539 -27.13 16.01 21.50
CA LEU A 539 -25.67 15.95 21.34
C LEU A 539 -25.01 17.33 21.48
N VAL A 540 -25.68 18.42 21.11
CA VAL A 540 -25.12 19.80 21.21
C VAL A 540 -25.23 20.34 22.63
N ALA A 541 -26.23 19.91 23.40
CA ALA A 541 -26.49 20.43 24.74
C ALA A 541 -25.24 20.40 25.65
N ALA A 542 -24.89 21.57 26.18
CA ALA A 542 -23.76 21.80 27.10
C ALA A 542 -22.36 21.49 26.54
N ARG A 543 -22.17 21.50 25.21
CA ARG A 543 -20.88 21.27 24.55
C ARG A 543 -20.54 22.40 23.60
N THR A 544 -19.28 22.81 23.56
CA THR A 544 -18.82 23.77 22.56
C THR A 544 -18.90 23.13 21.18
N THR A 545 -19.75 23.66 20.31
CA THR A 545 -20.07 23.00 19.04
C THR A 545 -19.74 23.89 17.86
N PHE A 546 -18.99 23.36 16.91
CA PHE A 546 -18.78 23.95 15.60
C PHE A 546 -19.63 23.23 14.56
N VAL A 547 -20.52 23.97 13.90
CA VAL A 547 -21.40 23.42 12.86
C VAL A 547 -21.00 23.97 11.51
N ILE A 548 -20.53 23.13 10.60
CA ILE A 548 -20.39 23.49 9.19
C ILE A 548 -21.78 23.41 8.56
N ALA A 549 -22.34 24.58 8.28
CA ALA A 549 -23.71 24.71 7.85
C ALA A 549 -23.83 24.83 6.33
N HIS A 550 -24.69 23.99 5.77
CA HIS A 550 -25.15 24.01 4.38
C HIS A 550 -26.68 24.06 4.28
N ARG A 551 -27.40 23.81 5.39
CA ARG A 551 -28.86 23.94 5.52
C ARG A 551 -29.21 25.05 6.51
N LEU A 552 -30.27 25.79 6.21
CA LEU A 552 -30.73 26.92 7.03
C LEU A 552 -31.17 26.50 8.44
N SER A 553 -31.86 25.35 8.55
CA SER A 553 -32.38 24.82 9.82
C SER A 553 -31.30 24.66 10.90
N THR A 554 -30.09 24.27 10.50
CA THR A 554 -28.96 24.07 11.42
C THR A 554 -28.27 25.38 11.83
N VAL A 555 -28.47 26.47 11.08
CA VAL A 555 -27.81 27.76 11.32
C VAL A 555 -28.64 28.67 12.20
N VAL A 556 -29.97 28.58 12.10
CA VAL A 556 -30.91 29.48 12.78
C VAL A 556 -30.80 29.36 14.30
N ASN A 557 -30.56 28.15 14.81
CA ASN A 557 -30.49 27.86 16.24
C ASN A 557 -29.09 28.04 16.85
N ALA A 558 -28.09 28.48 16.08
CA ALA A 558 -26.75 28.69 16.60
C ALA A 558 -26.68 29.96 17.46
N ASP A 559 -25.92 29.90 18.56
CA ASP A 559 -25.67 31.06 19.43
C ASP A 559 -24.98 32.20 18.68
N ARG A 560 -24.10 31.82 17.74
CA ARG A 560 -23.41 32.74 16.84
C ARG A 560 -23.13 32.09 15.50
N ILE A 561 -23.26 32.90 14.45
CA ILE A 561 -22.94 32.53 13.08
C ILE A 561 -21.69 33.30 12.66
N ILE A 562 -20.76 32.61 12.01
CA ILE A 562 -19.60 33.20 11.36
C ILE A 562 -19.65 32.95 9.86
N VAL A 563 -19.50 34.02 9.08
CA VAL A 563 -19.53 33.97 7.63
C VAL A 563 -18.10 34.00 7.11
N LEU A 564 -17.66 32.88 6.55
CA LEU A 564 -16.31 32.71 6.02
C LEU A 564 -16.31 32.92 4.51
N LYS A 565 -15.54 33.89 4.04
CA LYS A 565 -15.36 34.19 2.61
C LYS A 565 -13.89 34.50 2.34
N GLU A 566 -13.32 33.85 1.32
CA GLU A 566 -11.92 34.06 0.90
C GLU A 566 -10.92 33.92 2.06
N GLY A 567 -11.15 32.95 2.96
CA GLY A 567 -10.26 32.68 4.08
C GLY A 567 -10.36 33.64 5.28
N ARG A 568 -11.32 34.56 5.26
CA ARG A 568 -11.55 35.57 6.31
C ARG A 568 -12.98 35.53 6.81
N ILE A 569 -13.17 35.89 8.09
CA ILE A 569 -14.50 36.08 8.67
C ILE A 569 -14.98 37.47 8.25
N VAL A 570 -16.04 37.52 7.43
CA VAL A 570 -16.58 38.78 6.88
C VAL A 570 -17.77 39.32 7.68
N GLU A 571 -18.51 38.44 8.36
CA GLU A 571 -19.65 38.79 9.20
C GLU A 571 -19.73 37.84 10.39
N SER A 572 -20.22 38.33 11.52
CA SER A 572 -20.49 37.53 12.72
C SER A 572 -21.66 38.10 13.51
N GLY A 573 -22.53 37.23 14.02
CA GLY A 573 -23.71 37.61 14.82
C GLY A 573 -24.76 36.51 14.86
N ARG A 574 -25.90 36.79 15.48
CA ARG A 574 -27.06 35.88 15.47
C ARG A 574 -27.81 35.95 14.13
N HIS A 575 -28.58 34.91 13.81
CA HIS A 575 -29.38 34.84 12.57
C HIS A 575 -30.18 36.13 12.30
N GLY A 576 -30.98 36.58 13.27
CA GLY A 576 -31.81 37.78 13.11
C GLY A 576 -31.02 39.09 13.00
N GLU A 577 -29.79 39.14 13.50
CA GLU A 577 -28.91 40.30 13.34
C GLU A 577 -28.32 40.37 11.94
N LEU A 578 -27.77 39.24 11.47
CA LEU A 578 -27.17 39.14 10.14
C LEU A 578 -28.20 39.28 9.02
N MET A 579 -29.44 38.82 9.22
CA MET A 579 -30.54 39.05 8.27
C MET A 579 -30.90 40.54 8.16
N ARG A 580 -30.93 41.27 9.29
CA ARG A 580 -31.21 42.73 9.29
C ARG A 580 -30.10 43.54 8.64
N GLN A 581 -28.84 43.14 8.81
CA GLN A 581 -27.69 43.78 8.14
C GLN A 581 -27.73 43.66 6.62
N SER A 582 -28.55 42.74 6.07
CA SER A 582 -28.70 42.52 4.62
C SER A 582 -27.38 42.27 3.86
N GLY A 583 -26.36 41.79 4.58
CA GLY A 583 -25.03 41.49 4.05
C GLY A 583 -24.95 40.18 3.25
N TYR A 584 -23.74 39.63 3.17
CA TYR A 584 -23.44 38.39 2.48
C TYR A 584 -24.22 37.20 3.06
N TYR A 585 -24.38 37.10 4.38
CA TYR A 585 -25.21 36.08 5.02
C TYR A 585 -26.65 36.10 4.47
N ALA A 586 -27.31 37.26 4.53
CA ALA A 586 -28.68 37.41 4.04
C ALA A 586 -28.78 37.08 2.54
N SER A 587 -27.73 37.38 1.76
CA SER A 587 -27.66 36.98 0.35
C SER A 587 -27.60 35.46 0.15
N LEU A 588 -26.86 34.72 1.00
CA LEU A 588 -26.79 33.26 0.97
C LEU A 588 -28.15 32.65 1.33
N VAL A 589 -28.78 33.14 2.39
CA VAL A 589 -30.11 32.68 2.84
C VAL A 589 -31.17 32.90 1.75
N ARG A 590 -31.21 34.09 1.13
CA ARG A 590 -32.16 34.39 0.03
C ARG A 590 -31.95 33.50 -1.19
N ARG A 591 -30.69 33.19 -1.55
CA ARG A 591 -30.38 32.28 -2.67
C ARG A 591 -30.81 30.85 -2.37
N GLN A 592 -30.64 30.40 -1.13
CA GLN A 592 -31.10 29.08 -0.70
C GLN A 592 -32.64 28.98 -0.70
N HIS A 593 -33.34 30.07 -0.36
CA HIS A 593 -34.80 30.13 -0.47
C HIS A 593 -35.32 30.16 -1.92
N ARG A 594 -34.66 30.87 -2.84
CA ARG A 594 -35.05 30.91 -4.26
C ARG A 594 -34.95 29.56 -4.99
N GLY A 595 -34.16 28.62 -4.47
CA GLY A 595 -34.15 27.24 -4.97
C GLY A 595 -35.40 26.43 -4.61
N LEU A 596 -36.24 26.93 -3.69
CA LEU A 596 -37.47 26.29 -3.22
C LEU A 596 -38.74 27.06 -3.60
N ILE A 597 -38.65 28.35 -3.96
CA ILE A 597 -39.78 29.20 -4.36
C ILE A 597 -39.32 30.20 -5.43
N ASP A 598 -39.62 29.90 -6.70
CA ASP A 598 -39.91 30.87 -7.79
C ASP A 598 -40.30 30.05 -9.04
N ASN A 599 -41.55 29.58 -9.06
CA ASN A 599 -42.18 29.01 -10.26
C ASN A 599 -43.35 29.88 -10.79
N ASP A 600 -43.55 31.08 -10.24
CA ASP A 600 -44.45 32.07 -10.82
C ASP A 600 -43.66 33.07 -11.66
N ILE A 601 -43.09 32.58 -12.77
CA ILE A 601 -42.83 33.45 -13.91
C ILE A 601 -44.13 33.52 -14.68
N ASP A 602 -44.83 34.65 -14.58
CA ASP A 602 -45.89 35.02 -15.51
C ASP A 602 -45.31 34.99 -16.95
N PRO A 603 -45.77 34.09 -17.83
CA PRO A 603 -45.28 33.99 -19.21
C PRO A 603 -45.51 35.26 -20.05
N SER A 604 -46.29 36.22 -19.55
CA SER A 604 -46.62 37.46 -20.26
C SER A 604 -45.55 38.55 -20.19
N ALA A 605 -44.48 38.36 -19.39
CA ALA A 605 -43.43 39.37 -19.21
C ALA A 605 -42.20 39.23 -20.13
N ILE A 606 -42.28 38.46 -21.21
CA ILE A 606 -41.20 38.38 -22.23
C ILE A 606 -41.49 39.41 -23.34
N PRO A 607 -40.71 40.51 -23.47
CA PRO A 607 -40.87 41.41 -24.60
C PRO A 607 -40.48 40.69 -25.90
N PRO A 608 -41.18 40.94 -27.03
CA PRO A 608 -40.82 40.33 -28.30
C PRO A 608 -39.43 40.82 -28.71
N ALA A 609 -38.56 39.87 -29.07
CA ALA A 609 -37.23 40.15 -29.59
C ALA A 609 -37.36 40.95 -30.90
N GLY A 610 -36.77 42.14 -30.91
CA GLY A 610 -36.47 42.93 -32.11
C GLY A 610 -35.08 42.63 -32.63
#